data_AF-A0A0C3AHI1-F1
#
_entry.id   AF-A0A0C3AHI1-F1
#
_cell.length_a   1.000
_cell.length_b   1.000
_cell.length_c   1.000
_cell.angle_alpha   90.00
_cell.angle_beta   90.00
_cell.angle_gamma   90.00
#
_symmetry.space_group_name_H-M   'P 1'
#
loop_
_entity.id
_entity.type
_entity.pdbx_description
1 polymer ?
#
loop_
_entity_poly.entity_id
_entity_poly.type
_entity_poly.pdbx_seq_one_letter_code
_entity_poly.pdbx_strand_id
1 'polypeptide(L)'
;RGSATWLAKALKVEEAQIMLAIDACQANTSGMENQQLSIARRWDRLQSQLDGLVVSAAKFLGEDWEDEMLMETALDIPQDYEIENPFVLPTQGNAESILPPLPSYIGVDWLRELGLEILVDQELSLRQGQANDCLHKIRLALVDKSMIFWQDVRHAQNYNLTTWAWGQIASMDLTLNRHASLYHRCRWQMAALGTNADILIQYQELHASDLSVTTAISNPNARGHHDDRLAWFWTMDVPCDTDRNDWMSECMCYTSFRNFHSTYLPT
;
A
#
# COMPACT_ATOMS: atom_id res chain seq x y z
N ARG A 1 1.60 28.30 -0.20
CA ARG A 1 1.50 26.82 -0.25
C ARG A 1 2.87 26.31 0.18
N GLY A 2 2.94 25.55 1.29
CA GLY A 2 4.20 25.04 1.84
C GLY A 2 4.68 23.79 1.08
N SER A 3 5.95 23.42 1.30
CA SER A 3 6.58 22.22 0.73
C SER A 3 5.82 20.94 1.08
N ALA A 4 5.38 20.79 2.33
CA ALA A 4 4.59 19.62 2.77
C ALA A 4 3.28 19.45 1.99
N THR A 5 2.59 20.54 1.64
CA THR A 5 1.36 20.47 0.82
C THR A 5 1.66 20.08 -0.62
N TRP A 6 2.82 20.46 -1.14
CA TRP A 6 3.26 20.06 -2.47
C TRP A 6 3.65 18.58 -2.49
N LEU A 7 4.44 18.11 -1.51
CA LEU A 7 4.77 16.69 -1.33
C LEU A 7 3.51 15.84 -1.20
N ALA A 8 2.57 16.20 -0.33
CA ALA A 8 1.32 15.46 -0.17
C ALA A 8 0.51 15.34 -1.47
N LYS A 9 0.58 16.33 -2.36
CA LYS A 9 -0.06 16.24 -3.69
C LYS A 9 0.69 15.30 -4.62
N ALA A 10 2.02 15.35 -4.63
CA ALA A 10 2.83 14.43 -5.42
C ALA A 10 2.62 12.97 -4.98
N LEU A 11 2.57 12.71 -3.68
CA LEU A 11 2.22 11.41 -3.11
C LEU A 11 0.82 10.92 -3.54
N LYS A 12 -0.17 11.82 -3.61
CA LYS A 12 -1.52 11.49 -4.07
C LYS A 12 -1.58 11.19 -5.56
N VAL A 13 -0.75 11.85 -6.38
CA VAL A 13 -0.63 11.54 -7.81
C VAL A 13 -0.01 10.15 -7.99
N GLU A 14 1.04 9.83 -7.24
CA GLU A 14 1.63 8.49 -7.26
C GLU A 14 0.62 7.40 -6.86
N GLU A 15 -0.10 7.61 -5.76
CA GLU A 15 -1.13 6.69 -5.30
C GLU A 15 -2.16 6.42 -6.41
N ALA A 16 -2.58 7.47 -7.11
CA ALA A 16 -3.52 7.35 -8.22
C ALA A 16 -2.91 6.67 -9.46
N GLN A 17 -1.62 6.83 -9.74
CA GLN A 17 -0.90 6.10 -10.80
C GLN A 17 -0.91 4.59 -10.52
N ILE A 18 -0.59 4.17 -9.29
CA ILE A 18 -0.58 2.76 -8.89
C ILE A 18 -1.99 2.16 -8.99
N MET A 19 -2.99 2.86 -8.45
CA MET A 19 -4.39 2.41 -8.56
C MET A 19 -4.83 2.29 -10.03
N LEU A 20 -4.45 3.23 -10.89
CA LEU A 20 -4.77 3.17 -12.31
C LEU A 20 -4.08 2.02 -13.05
N ALA A 21 -2.83 1.72 -12.70
CA ALA A 21 -2.12 0.59 -13.29
C ALA A 21 -2.81 -0.74 -12.96
N ILE A 22 -3.25 -0.90 -11.71
CA ILE A 22 -4.03 -2.07 -11.26
C ILE A 22 -5.36 -2.14 -12.03
N ASP A 23 -6.10 -1.03 -12.11
CA ASP A 23 -7.37 -0.97 -12.84
C ASP A 23 -7.20 -1.28 -14.33
N ALA A 24 -6.12 -0.80 -14.95
CA ALA A 24 -5.80 -1.04 -16.36
C ALA A 24 -5.46 -2.51 -16.61
N CYS A 25 -4.71 -3.13 -15.71
CA CYS A 25 -4.41 -4.57 -15.77
C CYS A 25 -5.70 -5.39 -15.78
N GLN A 26 -6.65 -5.07 -14.89
CA GLN A 26 -7.94 -5.76 -14.82
C GLN A 26 -8.84 -5.51 -16.03
N ALA A 27 -8.89 -4.27 -16.52
CA ALA A 27 -9.70 -3.92 -17.69
C ALA A 27 -9.21 -4.65 -18.95
N ASN A 28 -7.89 -4.82 -19.11
CA ASN A 28 -7.30 -5.57 -20.22
C ASN A 28 -7.71 -7.06 -20.21
N THR A 29 -7.91 -7.65 -19.03
CA THR A 29 -8.42 -9.03 -18.92
C THR A 29 -9.90 -9.13 -19.32
N SER A 30 -10.69 -8.07 -19.11
CA SER A 30 -12.16 -8.11 -19.33
C SER A 30 -12.61 -7.64 -20.72
N GLY A 31 -11.75 -6.91 -21.46
CA GLY A 31 -11.99 -6.52 -22.85
C GLY A 31 -13.06 -5.45 -23.08
N MET A 32 -13.43 -4.66 -22.06
CA MET A 32 -14.53 -3.70 -22.15
C MET A 32 -14.06 -2.30 -22.62
N GLU A 33 -14.45 -1.89 -23.82
CA GLU A 33 -14.08 -0.60 -24.45
C GLU A 33 -14.44 0.63 -23.58
N ASN A 34 -15.59 0.62 -22.90
CA ASN A 34 -16.00 1.70 -22.01
C ASN A 34 -15.05 1.88 -20.81
N GLN A 35 -14.46 0.78 -20.31
CA GLN A 35 -13.49 0.84 -19.23
C GLN A 35 -12.17 1.42 -19.73
N GLN A 36 -11.72 1.05 -20.93
CA GLN A 36 -10.52 1.61 -21.55
C GLN A 36 -10.61 3.13 -21.73
N LEU A 37 -11.75 3.64 -22.21
CA LEU A 37 -11.98 5.07 -22.34
C LEU A 37 -12.02 5.80 -20.98
N SER A 38 -12.57 5.16 -19.95
CA SER A 38 -12.53 5.69 -18.58
C SER A 38 -11.10 5.72 -18.02
N ILE A 39 -10.29 4.72 -18.32
CA ILE A 39 -8.88 4.65 -17.91
C ILE A 39 -8.08 5.75 -18.61
N ALA A 40 -8.24 5.92 -19.92
CA ALA A 40 -7.58 6.98 -20.68
C ALA A 40 -7.88 8.38 -20.12
N ARG A 41 -9.15 8.70 -19.83
CA ARG A 41 -9.52 9.99 -19.22
C ARG A 41 -8.89 10.22 -17.85
N ARG A 42 -8.76 9.15 -17.05
CA ARG A 42 -8.10 9.23 -15.75
C ARG A 42 -6.59 9.46 -15.92
N TRP A 43 -5.96 8.84 -16.93
CA TRP A 43 -4.57 9.12 -17.31
C TRP A 43 -4.36 10.58 -17.72
N ASP A 44 -5.18 11.13 -18.62
CA ASP A 44 -5.07 12.54 -19.04
C ASP A 44 -5.15 13.51 -17.85
N ARG A 45 -6.05 13.21 -16.90
CA ARG A 45 -6.20 13.99 -15.67
C ARG A 45 -4.97 13.87 -14.77
N LEU A 46 -4.40 12.67 -14.60
CA LEU A 46 -3.18 12.50 -13.83
C LEU A 46 -2.00 13.19 -14.49
N GLN A 47 -1.90 13.12 -15.81
CA GLN A 47 -0.86 13.82 -16.57
C GLN A 47 -0.94 15.32 -16.32
N SER A 48 -2.14 15.90 -16.41
CA SER A 48 -2.35 17.32 -16.10
C SER A 48 -1.98 17.70 -14.67
N GLN A 49 -2.19 16.80 -13.70
CA GLN A 49 -1.77 17.01 -12.31
C GLN A 49 -0.26 16.94 -12.15
N LEU A 50 0.39 16.03 -12.88
CA LEU A 50 1.82 15.83 -12.88
C LEU A 50 2.53 17.02 -13.54
N ASP A 51 2.08 17.48 -14.70
CA ASP A 51 2.64 18.69 -15.36
C ASP A 51 2.56 19.90 -14.43
N GLY A 52 1.44 20.06 -13.72
CA GLY A 52 1.28 21.10 -12.71
C GLY A 52 2.22 20.94 -11.50
N LEU A 53 2.56 19.70 -11.14
CA LEU A 53 3.54 19.41 -10.08
C LEU A 53 4.96 19.73 -10.53
N VAL A 54 5.37 19.30 -11.72
CA VAL A 54 6.68 19.57 -12.35
C VAL A 54 6.95 21.06 -12.39
N VAL A 55 6.00 21.86 -12.92
CA VAL A 55 6.13 23.33 -12.93
C VAL A 55 6.27 23.92 -11.53
N SER A 56 5.57 23.34 -10.54
CA SER A 56 5.66 23.81 -9.16
C SER A 56 6.90 23.29 -8.41
N ALA A 57 7.54 22.24 -8.90
CA ALA A 57 8.71 21.60 -8.30
C ALA A 57 9.93 22.51 -8.36
N ALA A 58 10.09 23.26 -9.46
CA ALA A 58 11.17 24.23 -9.64
C ALA A 58 11.25 25.26 -8.49
N LYS A 59 10.11 25.60 -7.88
CA LYS A 59 10.06 26.50 -6.73
C LYS A 59 10.71 25.94 -5.46
N PHE A 60 10.70 24.61 -5.31
CA PHE A 60 11.16 23.92 -4.10
C PHE A 60 12.52 23.23 -4.30
N LEU A 61 12.81 22.75 -5.51
CA LEU A 61 14.00 21.99 -5.84
C LEU A 61 15.06 22.80 -6.61
N GLY A 62 14.73 23.99 -7.13
CA GLY A 62 15.60 24.76 -8.03
C GLY A 62 15.30 24.46 -9.51
N GLU A 63 15.97 25.11 -10.45
CA GLU A 63 15.68 24.95 -11.90
C GLU A 63 16.32 23.68 -12.50
N ASP A 64 17.36 23.12 -11.86
CA ASP A 64 18.20 22.03 -12.42
C ASP A 64 17.81 20.61 -11.94
N TRP A 65 16.65 20.44 -11.28
CA TRP A 65 16.27 19.16 -10.66
C TRP A 65 15.93 18.05 -11.65
N GLU A 66 15.57 18.39 -12.90
CA GLU A 66 15.19 17.41 -13.93
C GLU A 66 16.40 16.58 -14.41
N ASP A 67 17.59 17.19 -14.45
CA ASP A 67 18.81 16.54 -14.94
C ASP A 67 19.33 15.46 -13.98
N GLU A 68 19.11 15.62 -12.67
CA GLU A 68 19.54 14.67 -11.63
C GLU A 68 18.59 13.48 -11.48
N MET A 69 17.28 13.67 -11.71
CA MET A 69 16.33 12.55 -11.74
C MET A 69 16.66 11.50 -12.81
N LEU A 70 17.27 11.91 -13.91
CA LEU A 70 17.66 11.00 -14.99
C LEU A 70 18.90 10.17 -14.64
N MET A 71 19.69 10.56 -13.63
CA MET A 71 20.97 9.91 -13.30
C MET A 71 20.80 8.71 -12.35
N GLU A 72 19.97 8.81 -11.32
CA GLU A 72 19.78 7.78 -10.28
C GLU A 72 18.84 6.64 -10.72
N THR A 73 17.87 6.94 -11.60
CA THR A 73 16.82 5.99 -12.02
C THR A 73 17.35 4.76 -12.78
N ALA A 74 18.62 4.76 -13.21
CA ALA A 74 19.21 3.71 -14.02
C ALA A 74 19.89 2.56 -13.24
N LEU A 75 20.14 2.69 -11.92
CA LEU A 75 21.14 1.83 -11.26
C LEU A 75 20.65 0.81 -10.22
N ASP A 76 19.48 0.91 -9.58
CA ASP A 76 19.11 -0.05 -8.52
C ASP A 76 17.64 -0.44 -8.52
N ILE A 77 17.24 -1.12 -9.59
CA ILE A 77 16.03 -1.94 -9.59
C ILE A 77 16.47 -3.40 -9.51
N PRO A 78 16.41 -4.07 -8.34
CA PRO A 78 16.69 -5.50 -8.26
C PRO A 78 15.72 -6.25 -9.18
N GLN A 79 16.18 -6.82 -10.29
CA GLN A 79 15.32 -7.54 -11.24
C GLN A 79 14.68 -8.83 -10.66
N ASP A 80 14.85 -9.09 -9.36
CA ASP A 80 14.44 -10.33 -8.69
C ASP A 80 13.02 -10.27 -8.08
N TYR A 81 12.33 -9.11 -8.14
CA TYR A 81 10.95 -8.99 -7.66
C TYR A 81 9.88 -9.38 -8.70
N GLU A 82 10.27 -9.81 -9.91
CA GLU A 82 9.33 -10.21 -10.96
C GLU A 82 8.77 -11.64 -10.79
N ILE A 83 9.37 -12.50 -9.97
CA ILE A 83 9.10 -13.94 -10.11
C ILE A 83 7.87 -14.42 -9.33
N GLU A 84 7.44 -13.76 -8.25
CA GLU A 84 6.27 -14.22 -7.47
C GLU A 84 5.43 -13.09 -6.84
N ASN A 85 5.38 -11.90 -7.44
CA ASN A 85 4.52 -10.83 -6.91
C ASN A 85 3.16 -10.76 -7.65
N PRO A 86 2.04 -11.27 -7.08
CA PRO A 86 0.70 -11.09 -7.66
C PRO A 86 0.22 -9.62 -7.63
N PHE A 87 0.97 -8.74 -6.97
CA PHE A 87 0.74 -7.31 -6.95
C PHE A 87 1.56 -6.67 -8.07
N VAL A 88 0.89 -6.33 -9.16
CA VAL A 88 1.47 -5.54 -10.26
C VAL A 88 1.92 -4.20 -9.68
N LEU A 89 3.20 -4.09 -9.34
CA LEU A 89 3.86 -2.79 -9.36
C LEU A 89 3.88 -2.39 -10.84
N PRO A 90 3.49 -1.16 -11.21
CA PRO A 90 3.71 -0.71 -12.57
C PRO A 90 5.20 -0.83 -12.87
N THR A 91 5.57 -1.87 -13.62
CA THR A 91 6.91 -2.04 -14.16
C THR A 91 7.21 -0.79 -14.94
N GLN A 92 8.29 -0.11 -14.59
CA GLN A 92 8.81 1.14 -15.13
C GLN A 92 9.10 1.11 -16.66
N GLY A 93 8.67 0.06 -17.36
CA GLY A 93 8.95 -0.26 -18.75
C GLY A 93 7.81 0.04 -19.75
N ASN A 94 6.65 0.54 -19.31
CA ASN A 94 5.78 1.30 -20.21
C ASN A 94 6.32 2.74 -20.23
N ALA A 95 6.95 3.12 -21.35
CA ALA A 95 7.74 4.34 -21.59
C ALA A 95 7.03 5.70 -21.35
N GLU A 96 5.92 5.73 -20.63
CA GLU A 96 5.07 6.90 -20.39
C GLU A 96 4.70 7.08 -18.89
N SER A 97 5.20 6.26 -17.96
CA SER A 97 5.01 6.52 -16.52
C SER A 97 5.97 7.61 -16.05
N ILE A 98 5.60 8.87 -16.22
CA ILE A 98 6.39 9.99 -15.71
C ILE A 98 6.40 9.90 -14.17
N LEU A 99 7.61 9.86 -13.60
CA LEU A 99 7.81 9.80 -12.17
C LEU A 99 7.45 11.16 -11.55
N PRO A 100 6.67 11.18 -10.45
CA PRO A 100 6.40 12.43 -9.75
C PRO A 100 7.71 12.98 -9.16
N PRO A 101 7.88 14.31 -9.10
CA PRO A 101 9.07 14.95 -8.55
C PRO A 101 9.08 14.82 -7.02
N LEU A 102 9.45 13.65 -6.52
CA LEU A 102 9.55 13.36 -5.09
C LEU A 102 11.02 13.19 -4.70
N PRO A 103 11.40 13.63 -3.49
CA PRO A 103 12.74 13.40 -2.94
C PRO A 103 13.25 11.97 -3.09
N SER A 104 12.38 10.97 -2.91
CA SER A 104 12.74 9.55 -3.09
C SER A 104 13.20 9.15 -4.49
N TYR A 105 12.86 9.93 -5.53
CA TYR A 105 13.24 9.68 -6.93
C TYR A 105 14.42 10.53 -7.43
N ILE A 106 14.72 11.63 -6.74
CA ILE A 106 15.78 12.57 -7.13
C ILE A 106 17.12 12.14 -6.53
N GLY A 107 17.11 11.48 -5.37
CA GLY A 107 18.29 11.05 -4.65
C GLY A 107 18.55 11.93 -3.41
N VAL A 108 18.91 11.28 -2.31
CA VAL A 108 19.09 11.94 -1.00
C VAL A 108 20.39 12.74 -0.95
N ASP A 109 21.44 12.27 -1.62
CA ASP A 109 22.76 12.90 -1.60
C ASP A 109 22.73 14.30 -2.23
N TRP A 110 22.08 14.43 -3.38
CA TRP A 110 21.88 15.72 -4.04
C TRP A 110 21.05 16.69 -3.18
N LEU A 111 19.96 16.22 -2.57
CA LEU A 111 19.14 17.05 -1.69
C LEU A 111 19.90 17.52 -0.45
N ARG A 112 20.83 16.70 0.07
CA ARG A 112 21.71 17.08 1.17
C ARG A 112 22.70 18.17 0.75
N GLU A 113 23.26 18.10 -0.46
CA GLU A 113 24.16 19.14 -0.99
C GLU A 113 23.46 20.51 -1.12
N LEU A 114 22.17 20.52 -1.48
CA LEU A 114 21.35 21.74 -1.51
C LEU A 114 20.83 22.19 -0.14
N GLY A 115 21.06 21.42 0.93
CA GLY A 115 20.51 21.71 2.26
C GLY A 115 18.99 21.54 2.36
N LEU A 116 18.39 20.71 1.50
CA LEU A 116 16.95 20.44 1.42
C LEU A 116 16.53 19.21 2.24
N GLU A 117 17.28 18.87 3.30
CA GLU A 117 17.01 17.71 4.16
C GLU A 117 15.59 17.74 4.78
N ILE A 118 15.03 18.94 4.98
CA ILE A 118 13.66 19.12 5.48
C ILE A 118 12.62 18.47 4.54
N LEU A 119 12.88 18.41 3.22
CA LEU A 119 11.96 17.75 2.28
C LEU A 119 12.01 16.22 2.43
N VAL A 120 13.19 15.66 2.70
CA VAL A 120 13.39 14.23 2.96
C VAL A 120 12.64 13.82 4.22
N ASP A 121 12.79 14.58 5.30
CA ASP A 121 12.08 14.34 6.57
C ASP A 121 10.55 14.46 6.41
N GLN A 122 10.10 15.46 5.64
CA GLN A 122 8.67 15.64 5.34
C GLN A 122 8.11 14.50 4.50
N GLU A 123 8.82 14.05 3.46
CA GLU A 123 8.38 12.90 2.68
C GLU A 123 8.35 11.65 3.56
N LEU A 124 9.40 11.39 4.33
CA LEU A 124 9.48 10.23 5.22
C LEU A 124 8.29 10.15 6.18
N SER A 125 7.96 11.26 6.84
CA SER A 125 6.80 11.31 7.75
C SER A 125 5.49 11.03 7.03
N LEU A 126 5.32 11.56 5.81
CA LEU A 126 4.13 11.29 5.00
C LEU A 126 4.06 9.83 4.53
N ARG A 127 5.20 9.21 4.18
CA ARG A 127 5.28 7.79 3.80
C ARG A 127 4.93 6.85 4.95
N GLN A 128 5.38 7.16 6.16
CA GLN A 128 4.98 6.43 7.37
C GLN A 128 3.47 6.51 7.59
N GLY A 129 2.89 7.71 7.43
CA GLY A 129 1.44 7.91 7.46
C GLY A 129 0.71 7.05 6.42
N GLN A 130 1.14 7.09 5.15
CA GLN A 130 0.56 6.28 4.08
C GLN A 130 0.69 4.77 4.34
N ALA A 131 1.85 4.31 4.83
CA ALA A 131 2.08 2.91 5.15
C ALA A 131 1.13 2.44 6.26
N ASN A 132 0.97 3.24 7.31
CA ASN A 132 0.04 2.99 8.40
C ASN A 132 -1.42 2.91 7.92
N ASP A 133 -1.83 3.85 7.06
CA ASP A 133 -3.16 3.84 6.44
C ASP A 133 -3.37 2.58 5.60
N CYS A 134 -2.39 2.17 4.79
CA CYS A 134 -2.48 0.97 3.97
C CYS A 134 -2.61 -0.29 4.83
N LEU A 135 -1.78 -0.44 5.87
CA LEU A 135 -1.88 -1.57 6.80
C LEU A 135 -3.23 -1.60 7.51
N HIS A 136 -3.77 -0.45 7.91
CA HIS A 136 -5.11 -0.37 8.49
C HIS A 136 -6.20 -0.82 7.50
N LYS A 137 -6.14 -0.35 6.24
CA LYS A 137 -7.09 -0.78 5.20
C LYS A 137 -6.99 -2.26 4.88
N ILE A 138 -5.77 -2.82 4.88
CA ILE A 138 -5.54 -4.26 4.75
C ILE A 138 -6.23 -5.02 5.88
N ARG A 139 -6.05 -4.59 7.15
CA ARG A 139 -6.72 -5.21 8.30
C ARG A 139 -8.24 -5.20 8.14
N LEU A 140 -8.83 -4.05 7.77
CA LEU A 140 -10.28 -3.92 7.56
C LEU A 140 -10.77 -4.89 6.49
N ALA A 141 -10.14 -4.88 5.30
CA ALA A 141 -10.55 -5.74 4.20
C ALA A 141 -10.40 -7.23 4.52
N LEU A 142 -9.38 -7.63 5.30
CA LEU A 142 -9.23 -9.01 5.77
C LEU A 142 -10.36 -9.43 6.70
N VAL A 143 -10.77 -8.56 7.64
CA VAL A 143 -11.88 -8.91 8.51
C VAL A 143 -13.20 -8.94 7.74
N ASP A 144 -13.48 -7.95 6.91
CA ASP A 144 -14.70 -7.94 6.08
C ASP A 144 -14.77 -9.20 5.20
N LYS A 145 -13.65 -9.58 4.57
CA LYS A 145 -13.54 -10.82 3.80
C LYS A 145 -13.82 -12.06 4.65
N SER A 146 -13.30 -12.12 5.88
CA SER A 146 -13.59 -13.21 6.80
C SER A 146 -15.09 -13.26 7.16
N MET A 147 -15.71 -12.11 7.41
CA MET A 147 -17.12 -12.00 7.79
C MET A 147 -18.05 -12.47 6.66
N ILE A 148 -17.80 -12.03 5.42
CA ILE A 148 -18.54 -12.48 4.24
C ILE A 148 -18.40 -14.00 4.05
N PHE A 149 -17.20 -14.54 4.26
CA PHE A 149 -16.99 -15.98 4.18
C PHE A 149 -17.84 -16.76 5.20
N TRP A 150 -18.00 -16.24 6.41
CA TRP A 150 -18.85 -16.86 7.42
C TRP A 150 -20.34 -16.70 7.15
N GLN A 151 -20.78 -15.46 6.95
CA GLN A 151 -22.21 -15.14 6.88
C GLN A 151 -22.81 -15.61 5.57
N ASP A 152 -22.12 -15.38 4.46
CA ASP A 152 -22.71 -15.52 3.13
C ASP A 152 -22.23 -16.79 2.44
N VAL A 153 -20.94 -17.17 2.56
CA VAL A 153 -20.44 -18.38 1.87
C VAL A 153 -20.80 -19.66 2.62
N ARG A 154 -20.61 -19.72 3.95
CA ARG A 154 -20.90 -20.95 4.73
C ARG A 154 -22.39 -21.21 4.96
N HIS A 155 -23.23 -20.18 4.95
CA HIS A 155 -24.68 -20.32 5.12
C HIS A 155 -25.49 -20.13 3.84
N ALA A 156 -24.84 -19.97 2.67
CA ALA A 156 -25.53 -19.88 1.39
C ALA A 156 -26.38 -21.13 1.13
N GLN A 157 -27.70 -20.94 1.05
CA GLN A 157 -28.64 -21.99 0.69
C GLN A 157 -28.90 -22.04 -0.83
N ASN A 158 -28.59 -20.96 -1.55
CA ASN A 158 -28.90 -20.78 -2.97
C ASN A 158 -27.67 -20.36 -3.77
N TYR A 159 -27.57 -20.86 -5.00
CA TYR A 159 -26.48 -20.56 -5.94
C TYR A 159 -26.22 -19.05 -6.12
N ASN A 160 -27.29 -18.24 -6.24
CA ASN A 160 -27.16 -16.79 -6.42
C ASN A 160 -26.52 -16.08 -5.20
N LEU A 161 -26.78 -16.55 -3.98
CA LEU A 161 -26.16 -16.01 -2.77
C LEU A 161 -24.67 -16.35 -2.73
N THR A 162 -24.33 -17.58 -3.14
CA THR A 162 -22.94 -18.01 -3.26
C THR A 162 -22.19 -17.17 -4.30
N THR A 163 -22.74 -16.96 -5.49
CA THR A 163 -22.12 -16.13 -6.54
C THR A 163 -21.96 -14.67 -6.10
N TRP A 164 -22.96 -14.09 -5.42
CA TRP A 164 -22.87 -12.75 -4.88
C TRP A 164 -21.76 -12.62 -3.82
N ALA A 165 -21.69 -13.58 -2.89
CA ALA A 165 -20.65 -13.61 -1.85
C ALA A 165 -19.24 -13.74 -2.45
N TRP A 166 -19.07 -14.55 -3.48
CA TRP A 166 -17.80 -14.62 -4.23
C TRP A 166 -17.46 -13.31 -4.95
N GLY A 167 -18.46 -12.61 -5.48
CA GLY A 167 -18.27 -11.26 -6.05
C GLY A 167 -17.79 -10.25 -5.01
N GLN A 168 -18.34 -10.30 -3.80
CA GLN A 168 -17.90 -9.45 -2.68
C GLN A 168 -16.47 -9.79 -2.24
N ILE A 169 -16.12 -11.07 -2.15
CA ILE A 169 -14.76 -11.52 -1.84
C ILE A 169 -13.77 -11.03 -2.91
N ALA A 170 -14.10 -11.16 -4.19
CA ALA A 170 -13.26 -10.66 -5.28
C ALA A 170 -13.06 -9.13 -5.21
N SER A 171 -14.09 -8.38 -4.78
CA SER A 171 -13.97 -6.94 -4.54
C SER A 171 -13.05 -6.61 -3.36
N MET A 172 -13.11 -7.40 -2.28
CA MET A 172 -12.18 -7.26 -1.15
C MET A 172 -10.74 -7.59 -1.54
N ASP A 173 -10.54 -8.62 -2.37
CA ASP A 173 -9.22 -8.98 -2.89
C ASP A 173 -8.62 -7.85 -3.73
N LEU A 174 -9.41 -7.19 -4.57
CA LEU A 174 -8.95 -6.00 -5.28
C LEU A 174 -8.54 -4.87 -4.32
N THR A 175 -9.28 -4.66 -3.24
CA THR A 175 -8.96 -3.65 -2.22
C THR A 175 -7.67 -4.00 -1.49
N LEU A 176 -7.48 -5.27 -1.11
CA LEU A 176 -6.24 -5.78 -0.52
C LEU A 176 -5.06 -5.57 -1.45
N ASN A 177 -5.20 -5.94 -2.73
CA ASN A 177 -4.13 -5.80 -3.70
C ASN A 177 -3.70 -4.34 -3.87
N ARG A 178 -4.65 -3.39 -3.94
CA ARG A 178 -4.34 -1.95 -4.03
C ARG A 178 -3.54 -1.45 -2.83
N HIS A 179 -3.99 -1.77 -1.63
CA HIS A 179 -3.30 -1.30 -0.41
C HIS A 179 -1.98 -2.03 -0.17
N ALA A 180 -1.86 -3.30 -0.57
CA ALA A 180 -0.60 -4.03 -0.58
C ALA A 180 0.42 -3.37 -1.53
N SER A 181 0.03 -3.10 -2.79
CA SER A 181 0.91 -2.40 -3.75
C SER A 181 1.37 -1.04 -3.25
N LEU A 182 0.48 -0.25 -2.65
CA LEU A 182 0.83 1.05 -2.07
C LEU A 182 1.78 0.92 -0.88
N TYR A 183 1.55 -0.06 0.00
CA TYR A 183 2.43 -0.36 1.11
C TYR A 183 3.85 -0.73 0.63
N HIS A 184 3.95 -1.62 -0.37
CA HIS A 184 5.22 -1.98 -0.98
C HIS A 184 5.95 -0.77 -1.55
N ARG A 185 5.23 0.10 -2.28
CA ARG A 185 5.80 1.34 -2.82
C ARG A 185 6.34 2.24 -1.71
N CYS A 186 5.54 2.47 -0.66
CA CYS A 186 5.95 3.29 0.48
C CYS A 186 7.20 2.72 1.16
N ARG A 187 7.25 1.39 1.37
CA ARG A 187 8.41 0.72 1.98
C ARG A 187 9.66 0.88 1.13
N TRP A 188 9.55 0.70 -0.19
CA TRP A 188 10.66 0.87 -1.12
C TRP A 188 11.20 2.30 -1.09
N GLN A 189 10.33 3.31 -1.06
CA GLN A 189 10.74 4.70 -0.99
C GLN A 189 11.32 5.09 0.36
N MET A 190 10.80 4.53 1.45
CA MET A 190 11.42 4.69 2.76
C MET A 190 12.85 4.13 2.77
N ALA A 191 13.11 3.02 2.07
CA ALA A 191 14.47 2.51 1.91
C ALA A 191 15.33 3.45 1.04
N ALA A 192 14.80 3.97 -0.07
CA ALA A 192 15.49 4.93 -0.95
C ALA A 192 15.82 6.26 -0.26
N LEU A 193 14.99 6.72 0.69
CA LEU A 193 15.23 7.93 1.48
C LEU A 193 16.35 7.75 2.54
N GLY A 194 17.02 6.60 2.60
CA GLY A 194 18.13 6.35 3.53
C GLY A 194 17.67 6.24 4.98
N THR A 195 16.48 5.68 5.22
CA THR A 195 15.92 5.55 6.58
C THR A 195 16.81 4.74 7.51
N ASN A 196 16.77 5.12 8.80
CA ASN A 196 17.40 4.34 9.86
C ASN A 196 16.81 2.92 9.87
N ALA A 197 17.66 1.90 10.03
CA ALA A 197 17.29 0.49 10.00
C ALA A 197 16.13 0.16 10.94
N ASP A 198 15.98 0.88 12.05
CA ASP A 198 14.88 0.75 13.01
C ASP A 198 13.49 0.92 12.38
N ILE A 199 13.33 1.86 11.44
CA ILE A 199 12.05 2.10 10.75
C ILE A 199 11.72 0.92 9.82
N LEU A 200 12.73 0.36 9.14
CA LEU A 200 12.55 -0.79 8.26
C LEU A 200 12.34 -2.11 9.02
N ILE A 201 12.81 -2.21 10.27
CA ILE A 201 12.47 -3.32 11.17
C ILE A 201 10.99 -3.25 11.58
N GLN A 202 10.47 -2.04 11.81
CA GLN A 202 9.06 -1.83 12.12
C GLN A 202 8.16 -2.13 10.91
N TYR A 203 8.50 -1.63 9.72
CA TYR A 203 7.77 -1.85 8.48
C TYR A 203 8.32 -3.05 7.71
N GLN A 204 7.89 -4.26 8.09
CA GLN A 204 8.37 -5.50 7.50
C GLN A 204 7.82 -5.71 6.07
N GLU A 205 8.44 -6.63 5.33
CA GLU A 205 7.93 -7.03 4.02
C GLU A 205 6.58 -7.74 4.15
N LEU A 206 5.71 -7.49 3.17
CA LEU A 206 4.36 -8.06 3.13
C LEU A 206 4.36 -9.21 2.14
N HIS A 207 4.06 -10.42 2.59
CA HIS A 207 3.98 -11.58 1.71
C HIS A 207 2.53 -11.94 1.38
N ALA A 208 2.31 -12.66 0.28
CA ALA A 208 0.98 -13.14 -0.10
C ALA A 208 0.34 -14.02 1.00
N SER A 209 1.17 -14.74 1.79
CA SER A 209 0.72 -15.50 2.96
C SER A 209 0.09 -14.62 4.04
N ASP A 210 0.59 -13.41 4.22
CA ASP A 210 0.13 -12.46 5.25
C ASP A 210 -1.24 -11.86 4.91
N LEU A 211 -1.62 -11.90 3.63
CA LEU A 211 -2.90 -11.43 3.09
C LEU A 211 -3.94 -12.56 2.97
N SER A 212 -3.58 -13.78 3.38
CA SER A 212 -4.53 -14.88 3.46
C SER A 212 -5.43 -14.73 4.70
N VAL A 213 -6.71 -15.07 4.55
CA VAL A 213 -7.63 -15.10 5.69
C VAL A 213 -7.32 -16.34 6.52
N THR A 214 -6.52 -16.18 7.57
CA THR A 214 -6.18 -17.26 8.50
C THR A 214 -7.40 -17.67 9.31
N THR A 215 -7.48 -18.95 9.69
CA THR A 215 -8.55 -19.48 10.55
C THR A 215 -8.64 -18.75 11.89
N ALA A 216 -7.51 -18.24 12.42
CA ALA A 216 -7.48 -17.37 13.61
C ALA A 216 -8.24 -16.04 13.47
N ILE A 217 -8.24 -15.40 12.29
CA ILE A 217 -9.02 -14.18 12.01
C ILE A 217 -10.50 -14.55 11.86
N SER A 218 -10.76 -15.68 11.20
CA SER A 218 -12.09 -16.19 10.93
C SER A 218 -12.83 -16.73 12.16
N ASN A 219 -12.15 -17.44 13.05
CA ASN A 219 -12.74 -18.02 14.25
C ASN A 219 -11.77 -17.90 15.43
N PRO A 220 -11.81 -16.76 16.14
CA PRO A 220 -10.95 -16.55 17.30
C PRO A 220 -11.24 -17.56 18.43
N ASN A 221 -12.41 -18.21 18.44
CA ASN A 221 -12.86 -19.11 19.50
C ASN A 221 -12.67 -20.60 19.21
N ALA A 222 -12.12 -20.99 18.06
CA ALA A 222 -11.86 -22.40 17.81
C ALA A 222 -10.75 -22.95 18.74
N ARG A 223 -10.94 -24.19 19.21
CA ARG A 223 -9.97 -24.90 20.04
C ARG A 223 -8.88 -25.50 19.13
N GLY A 224 -7.61 -25.26 19.46
CA GLY A 224 -6.46 -25.89 18.76
C GLY A 224 -5.58 -24.97 17.92
N HIS A 225 -5.67 -23.64 18.07
CA HIS A 225 -4.97 -22.66 17.21
C HIS A 225 -3.52 -22.35 17.59
N HIS A 226 -2.76 -23.32 18.08
CA HIS A 226 -1.39 -23.06 18.55
C HIS A 226 -0.41 -22.67 17.43
N ASP A 227 -0.78 -22.87 16.15
CA ASP A 227 0.10 -22.66 15.00
C ASP A 227 -0.34 -21.54 14.03
N ASP A 228 -1.51 -20.93 14.25
CA ASP A 228 -2.00 -19.82 13.41
C ASP A 228 -1.35 -18.50 13.87
N ARG A 229 -0.07 -18.30 13.53
CA ARG A 229 0.61 -17.01 13.71
C ARG A 229 -0.06 -15.95 12.84
N LEU A 230 -0.64 -14.93 13.46
CA LEU A 230 -1.11 -13.73 12.76
C LEU A 230 0.08 -13.02 12.10
N ALA A 231 -0.16 -12.41 10.94
CA ALA A 231 0.83 -11.56 10.29
C ALA A 231 1.34 -10.45 11.24
N TRP A 232 2.60 -10.07 11.08
CA TRP A 232 3.30 -9.12 11.95
C TRP A 232 2.52 -7.80 12.15
N PHE A 233 1.85 -7.33 11.09
CA PHE A 233 1.10 -6.08 11.13
C PHE A 233 -0.11 -6.15 12.06
N TRP A 234 -0.58 -7.30 12.54
CA TRP A 234 -1.66 -7.34 13.54
C TRP A 234 -1.22 -6.86 14.93
N THR A 235 0.07 -7.00 15.24
CA THR A 235 0.66 -6.63 16.54
C THR A 235 1.27 -5.23 16.57
N MET A 236 1.32 -4.57 15.42
CA MET A 236 1.85 -3.22 15.28
C MET A 236 0.84 -2.20 15.82
N ASP A 237 1.24 -1.44 16.84
CA ASP A 237 0.46 -0.30 17.33
C ASP A 237 0.52 0.83 16.29
N VAL A 238 -0.56 0.97 15.52
CA VAL A 238 -0.69 2.00 14.49
C VAL A 238 -1.58 3.11 15.06
N PRO A 239 -1.04 4.31 15.32
CA PRO A 239 -1.87 5.46 15.68
C PRO A 239 -2.87 5.73 14.55
N CYS A 240 -4.17 5.79 14.86
CA CYS A 240 -5.21 6.07 13.88
C CYS A 240 -6.25 7.02 14.47
N ASP A 241 -6.67 8.00 13.67
CA ASP A 241 -7.66 9.03 14.00
C ASP A 241 -9.12 8.62 13.69
N THR A 242 -9.40 7.33 13.45
CA THR A 242 -10.75 6.86 13.10
C THR A 242 -11.37 6.03 14.21
N ASP A 243 -12.63 6.32 14.55
CA ASP A 243 -13.42 5.59 15.54
C ASP A 243 -13.30 4.08 15.35
N ARG A 244 -12.83 3.39 16.39
CA ARG A 244 -12.84 1.93 16.46
C ARG A 244 -14.29 1.47 16.31
N ASN A 245 -14.60 0.76 15.23
CA ASN A 245 -15.84 0.00 15.16
C ASN A 245 -15.88 -1.01 16.33
N ASP A 246 -17.01 -1.08 17.04
CA ASP A 246 -17.20 -1.87 18.27
C ASP A 246 -16.78 -3.34 18.11
N TRP A 247 -17.04 -3.91 16.92
CA TRP A 247 -16.65 -5.28 16.55
C TRP A 247 -15.13 -5.46 16.36
N MET A 248 -14.42 -4.41 15.94
CA MET A 248 -12.96 -4.42 15.75
C MET A 248 -12.27 -4.58 17.12
N SER A 249 -12.84 -3.98 18.16
CA SER A 249 -12.38 -4.16 19.54
C SER A 249 -12.58 -5.60 20.02
N GLU A 250 -13.65 -6.28 19.61
CA GLU A 250 -13.89 -7.68 19.96
C GLU A 250 -12.84 -8.60 19.28
N CYS A 251 -12.64 -8.48 17.96
CA CYS A 251 -11.61 -9.23 17.22
C CYS A 251 -10.18 -8.93 17.70
N MET A 252 -9.87 -7.67 18.05
CA MET A 252 -8.56 -7.26 18.57
C MET A 252 -8.34 -7.64 20.04
N CYS A 253 -9.37 -7.61 20.89
CA CYS A 253 -9.28 -8.08 22.28
C CYS A 253 -8.94 -9.57 22.33
N TYR A 254 -9.59 -10.39 21.51
CA TYR A 254 -9.34 -11.84 21.51
C TYR A 254 -7.95 -12.21 20.94
N THR A 255 -7.44 -11.46 19.97
CA THR A 255 -6.10 -11.69 19.38
C THR A 255 -4.97 -11.13 20.24
N SER A 256 -5.16 -9.96 20.87
CA SER A 256 -4.17 -9.35 21.79
C SER A 256 -4.03 -10.14 23.10
N PHE A 257 -5.12 -10.68 23.66
CA PHE A 257 -5.06 -11.51 24.87
C PHE A 257 -4.31 -12.83 24.66
N ARG A 258 -4.33 -13.40 23.44
CA ARG A 258 -3.63 -14.65 23.11
C ARG A 258 -2.14 -14.46 22.85
N ASN A 259 -1.74 -13.36 22.21
CA ASN A 259 -0.33 -13.09 21.94
C ASN A 259 0.46 -12.76 23.21
N PHE A 260 -0.17 -12.13 24.22
CA PHE A 260 0.47 -11.84 25.51
C PHE A 260 0.72 -13.10 26.37
N HIS A 261 -0.03 -14.18 26.16
CA HIS A 261 0.14 -15.43 26.90
C HIS A 261 1.21 -16.36 26.29
N SER A 262 1.67 -16.11 25.06
CA SER A 262 2.70 -16.91 24.39
C SER A 262 4.14 -16.47 24.73
N THR A 263 4.33 -15.23 25.19
CA THR A 263 5.65 -14.67 25.56
C THR A 263 6.00 -14.79 27.05
N TYR A 264 5.11 -15.31 27.90
CA TYR A 264 5.36 -15.49 29.34
C TYR A 264 4.90 -16.86 29.84
N LEU A 265 5.52 -17.93 29.36
CA LEU A 265 5.57 -19.21 30.08
C LEU A 265 7.02 -19.74 30.03
N PRO A 266 7.77 -19.72 31.16
CA PRO A 266 9.03 -20.43 31.23
C PRO A 266 8.76 -21.93 31.37
N THR A 267 9.31 -22.71 30.42
CA THR A 267 9.54 -24.18 30.40
C THR A 267 8.46 -25.10 30.96
#